data_AF-H3RIX1-F1
#
_entry.id   AF-H3RIX1-F1
#
_cell.length_a   1.000
_cell.length_b   1.000
_cell.length_c   1.000
_cell.angle_alpha   90.00
_cell.angle_beta   90.00
_cell.angle_gamma   90.00
#
_symmetry.space_group_name_H-M   'P 1'
#
loop_
_entity.id
_entity.type
_entity.pdbx_description
1 polymer ?
#
loop_
_entity_poly.entity_id
_entity_poly.type
_entity_poly.pdbx_seq_one_letter_code
_entity_poly.pdbx_strand_id
1 'polypeptide(L)'
;MRKYRALLAAMLLPALAQADEATIKHVHDAPQVRGSIIANLLEQHDNPFVLYPYENNYLLYTYTSDINKEAISSYNWAKNARKDEVKFQLSLAFPLWRGIVGDNSVLAASYTQRSWWQLSNKKESSPFRETNYEPQIFLGWATDYSFAGWTLRDVEVGVNHQSNGRSDPTSRSWNRVYTRLMAQNGNFLAEIKPWFRISESANNDDNPDITKYMGYYRAKLGYAMGDSIFSVEGNYNWNSGYGGATLGWSYPITQHVRFYTQLFSGYGESLIDYNHRQTRVGVGVTLNDLF
;
A
#
# COMPACT_ATOMS: atom_id res chain seq x y z
N MET A 1 -0.71 -7.92 32.56
CA MET A 1 0.13 -8.40 31.44
C MET A 1 -0.05 -9.88 31.06
N ARG A 2 -1.08 -10.61 31.54
CA ARG A 2 -1.21 -12.07 31.31
C ARG A 2 -2.33 -12.49 30.35
N LYS A 3 -3.10 -11.54 29.77
CA LYS A 3 -4.28 -11.82 28.92
C LYS A 3 -4.07 -11.63 27.41
N TYR A 4 -2.94 -11.09 26.96
CA TYR A 4 -2.69 -10.81 25.54
C TYR A 4 -1.90 -11.89 24.78
N ARG A 5 -1.31 -12.88 25.47
CA ARG A 5 -0.59 -13.98 24.82
C ARG A 5 -1.51 -15.02 24.17
N ALA A 6 -2.78 -15.09 24.58
CA ALA A 6 -3.72 -16.08 24.07
C ALA A 6 -4.33 -15.69 22.70
N LEU A 7 -4.45 -14.40 22.40
CA LEU A 7 -5.04 -13.94 21.13
C LEU A 7 -4.11 -14.07 19.92
N LEU A 8 -2.79 -13.93 20.11
CA LEU A 8 -1.82 -14.15 19.02
C LEU A 8 -1.74 -15.64 18.63
N ALA A 9 -1.82 -16.55 19.59
CA ALA A 9 -1.77 -17.99 19.33
C ALA A 9 -3.02 -18.47 18.57
N ALA A 10 -4.19 -17.89 18.83
CA ALA A 10 -5.45 -18.28 18.20
C ALA A 10 -5.56 -17.89 16.71
N MET A 11 -4.81 -16.88 16.25
CA MET A 11 -4.76 -16.51 14.82
C MET A 11 -3.74 -17.32 14.02
N LEU A 12 -2.76 -17.95 14.67
CA LEU A 12 -1.70 -18.72 14.01
C LEU A 12 -2.04 -20.22 13.88
N LEU A 13 -2.84 -20.77 14.80
CA LEU A 13 -3.14 -22.21 14.86
C LEU A 13 -3.95 -22.75 13.66
N PRO A 14 -4.99 -22.07 13.13
CA PRO A 14 -5.70 -22.57 11.95
C PRO A 14 -4.86 -22.45 10.67
N ALA A 15 -3.93 -21.48 10.61
CA ALA A 15 -3.06 -21.29 9.46
C ALA A 15 -1.96 -22.35 9.38
N LEU A 16 -1.41 -22.78 10.53
CA LEU A 16 -0.42 -23.85 10.60
C LEU A 16 -1.01 -25.23 10.32
N ALA A 17 -2.25 -25.49 10.75
CA ALA A 17 -2.90 -26.79 10.59
C ALA A 17 -3.37 -27.08 9.15
N GLN A 18 -3.57 -26.06 8.30
CA GLN A 18 -3.89 -26.24 6.88
C GLN A 18 -2.69 -26.13 5.94
N ALA A 19 -1.54 -25.69 6.44
CA ALA A 19 -0.31 -25.65 5.65
C ALA A 19 0.23 -27.05 5.31
N ASP A 20 -0.11 -28.07 6.10
CA ASP A 20 0.38 -29.45 5.93
C ASP A 20 -0.41 -30.27 4.88
N GLU A 21 -1.56 -29.81 4.39
CA GLU A 21 -2.39 -30.57 3.43
C GLU A 21 -2.21 -30.19 1.95
N ALA A 22 -1.42 -29.17 1.64
CA ALA A 22 -1.03 -28.88 0.26
C ALA A 22 0.15 -29.77 -0.15
N THR A 23 -0.16 -30.90 -0.78
CA THR A 23 0.82 -31.90 -1.20
C THR A 23 1.84 -31.32 -2.19
N ILE A 24 3.11 -31.50 -1.80
CA ILE A 24 4.34 -31.08 -2.46
C ILE A 24 4.48 -31.77 -3.82
N LYS A 25 4.29 -31.02 -4.91
CA LYS A 25 4.95 -31.17 -6.23
C LYS A 25 4.45 -30.04 -7.15
N HIS A 26 5.37 -29.15 -7.57
CA HIS A 26 5.17 -28.05 -8.54
C HIS A 26 4.68 -26.69 -8.00
N VAL A 27 5.33 -26.11 -6.98
CA VAL A 27 5.20 -24.66 -6.72
C VAL A 27 6.21 -23.86 -7.56
N HIS A 28 7.34 -24.46 -7.95
CA HIS A 28 8.32 -23.81 -8.84
C HIS A 28 7.96 -23.82 -10.33
N ASP A 29 6.93 -24.58 -10.74
CA ASP A 29 6.45 -24.65 -12.13
C ASP A 29 5.06 -24.01 -12.32
N ALA A 30 4.52 -23.36 -11.28
CA ALA A 30 3.23 -22.68 -11.39
C ALA A 30 3.36 -21.45 -12.31
N PRO A 31 2.45 -21.24 -13.28
CA PRO A 31 2.51 -20.09 -14.18
C PRO A 31 2.47 -18.78 -13.39
N GLN A 32 3.14 -17.74 -13.92
CA GLN A 32 3.10 -16.39 -13.37
C GLN A 32 1.68 -15.96 -13.00
N VAL A 33 1.40 -15.89 -11.71
CA VAL A 33 0.13 -15.44 -11.17
C VAL A 33 0.15 -13.92 -11.21
N ARG A 34 -0.42 -13.33 -12.28
CA ARG A 34 -0.56 -11.87 -12.46
C ARG A 34 -1.04 -11.23 -11.16
N GLY A 35 -0.39 -10.18 -10.70
CA GLY A 35 -0.72 -9.46 -9.46
C GLY A 35 -0.32 -10.12 -8.14
N SER A 36 0.14 -11.39 -8.13
CA SER A 36 0.65 -12.02 -6.90
C SER A 36 2.04 -11.49 -6.55
N ILE A 37 2.10 -10.72 -5.48
CA ILE A 37 3.35 -10.14 -4.97
C ILE A 37 4.23 -11.27 -4.42
N ILE A 38 3.66 -12.21 -3.67
CA ILE A 38 4.45 -13.26 -3.02
C ILE A 38 4.98 -14.27 -4.03
N ALA A 39 4.16 -14.71 -5.01
CA ALA A 39 4.65 -15.60 -6.06
C ALA A 39 5.78 -14.93 -6.86
N ASN A 40 5.64 -13.64 -7.20
CA ASN A 40 6.68 -12.89 -7.88
C ASN A 40 7.98 -12.79 -7.05
N LEU A 41 7.89 -12.63 -5.72
CA LEU A 41 9.06 -12.63 -4.84
C LEU A 41 9.76 -13.99 -4.72
N LEU A 42 9.05 -15.10 -4.97
CA LEU A 42 9.61 -16.45 -4.99
C LEU A 42 10.35 -16.74 -6.29
N GLU A 43 10.04 -16.04 -7.39
CA GLU A 43 10.82 -16.11 -8.62
C GLU A 43 12.28 -15.69 -8.36
N GLN A 44 13.20 -16.38 -9.02
CA GLN A 44 14.62 -16.09 -8.96
C GLN A 44 15.05 -15.42 -10.26
N HIS A 45 15.81 -14.34 -10.12
CA HIS A 45 16.44 -13.65 -11.24
C HIS A 45 17.95 -13.71 -11.07
N ASP A 46 18.65 -14.05 -12.15
CA ASP A 46 20.12 -14.16 -12.15
C ASP A 46 20.82 -12.83 -11.88
N ASN A 47 20.18 -11.73 -12.27
CA ASN A 47 20.70 -10.39 -12.06
C ASN A 47 20.25 -9.85 -10.68
N PRO A 48 21.18 -9.67 -9.71
CA PRO A 48 20.85 -9.22 -8.36
C PRO A 48 20.36 -7.76 -8.29
N PHE A 49 20.48 -6.99 -9.37
CA PHE A 49 19.96 -5.62 -9.47
C PHE A 49 18.50 -5.55 -9.95
N VAL A 50 17.90 -6.69 -10.31
CA VAL A 50 16.46 -6.74 -10.61
C VAL A 50 15.69 -6.59 -9.30
N LEU A 51 14.88 -5.56 -9.23
CA LEU A 51 14.04 -5.24 -8.08
C LEU A 51 12.60 -5.67 -8.35
N TYR A 52 11.92 -6.17 -7.32
CA TYR A 52 10.55 -6.62 -7.43
C TYR A 52 9.60 -5.47 -7.07
N PRO A 53 8.53 -5.21 -7.85
CA PRO A 53 7.50 -4.27 -7.44
C PRO A 53 6.70 -4.83 -6.25
N TYR A 54 6.18 -3.93 -5.39
CA TYR A 54 5.27 -4.28 -4.30
C TYR A 54 3.90 -3.62 -4.51
N GLU A 55 3.80 -2.30 -4.36
CA GLU A 55 2.66 -1.50 -4.82
C GLU A 55 2.90 -0.95 -6.24
N ASN A 56 1.94 -0.19 -6.80
CA ASN A 56 2.10 0.48 -8.09
C ASN A 56 3.26 1.50 -8.07
N ASN A 57 4.03 1.56 -9.15
CA ASN A 57 5.05 2.57 -9.38
C ASN A 57 4.57 3.59 -10.43
N TYR A 58 4.23 4.82 -10.01
CA TYR A 58 3.61 5.80 -10.88
C TYR A 58 4.14 7.22 -10.69
N LEU A 59 3.94 8.05 -11.72
CA LEU A 59 4.15 9.50 -11.68
C LEU A 59 3.00 10.20 -12.38
N LEU A 60 2.33 11.10 -11.67
CA LEU A 60 1.13 11.81 -12.08
C LEU A 60 1.31 13.32 -11.92
N TYR A 61 0.79 14.10 -12.87
CA TYR A 61 0.46 15.49 -12.61
C TYR A 61 -0.96 15.57 -12.05
N THR A 62 -1.15 16.26 -10.93
CA THR A 62 -2.41 16.23 -10.18
C THR A 62 -2.93 17.61 -9.85
N TYR A 63 -4.24 17.70 -9.57
CA TYR A 63 -4.90 18.87 -9.04
C TYR A 63 -5.82 18.46 -7.89
N THR A 64 -5.66 19.10 -6.72
CA THR A 64 -6.53 18.89 -5.56
C THR A 64 -7.60 19.96 -5.44
N SER A 65 -8.79 19.59 -4.97
CA SER A 65 -9.87 20.51 -4.66
C SER A 65 -9.47 21.52 -3.59
N ASP A 66 -8.71 21.07 -2.60
CA ASP A 66 -8.31 21.88 -1.46
C ASP A 66 -6.95 21.47 -0.90
N ILE A 67 -6.02 22.42 -0.86
CA ILE A 67 -4.65 22.19 -0.38
C ILE A 67 -4.59 22.56 1.09
N ASN A 68 -4.17 21.63 1.94
CA ASN A 68 -4.16 21.78 3.40
C ASN A 68 -3.04 22.72 3.88
N LYS A 69 -3.24 24.04 3.74
CA LYS A 69 -2.26 25.06 4.18
C LYS A 69 -2.15 25.16 5.69
N GLU A 70 -3.19 24.75 6.41
CA GLU A 70 -3.24 24.81 7.88
C GLU A 70 -2.22 23.86 8.50
N ALA A 71 -2.23 22.60 8.09
CA ALA A 71 -1.30 21.59 8.62
C ALA A 71 0.16 21.88 8.27
N ILE A 72 0.43 22.60 7.18
CA ILE A 72 1.79 22.97 6.76
C ILE A 72 2.16 24.42 7.07
N SER A 73 1.39 25.11 7.94
CA SER A 73 1.52 26.55 8.19
C SER A 73 2.91 27.00 8.70
N SER A 74 3.71 26.08 9.26
CA SER A 74 5.09 26.31 9.67
C SER A 74 6.07 26.47 8.50
N TYR A 75 5.71 26.02 7.29
CA TYR A 75 6.55 26.18 6.11
C TYR A 75 6.49 27.64 5.63
N ASN A 76 7.65 28.25 5.38
CA ASN A 76 7.75 29.64 4.91
C ASN A 76 6.97 29.92 3.60
N TRP A 77 6.76 28.89 2.78
CA TRP A 77 6.06 28.95 1.50
C TRP A 77 4.57 28.52 1.58
N ALA A 78 4.06 28.11 2.75
CA ALA A 78 2.73 27.51 2.90
C ALA A 78 1.58 28.37 2.35
N LYS A 79 1.64 29.69 2.58
CA LYS A 79 0.65 30.65 2.07
C LYS A 79 0.55 30.62 0.54
N ASN A 80 1.67 30.34 -0.13
CA ASN A 80 1.81 30.29 -1.58
C ASN A 80 1.69 28.87 -2.14
N ALA A 81 1.33 27.87 -1.33
CA ALA A 81 1.08 26.51 -1.81
C ALA A 81 -0.04 26.49 -2.85
N ARG A 82 0.20 25.75 -3.93
CA ARG A 82 -0.71 25.57 -5.06
C ARG A 82 -1.48 24.26 -4.94
N LYS A 83 -2.59 24.19 -5.69
CA LYS A 83 -3.46 23.03 -5.75
C LYS A 83 -2.97 21.97 -6.74
N ASP A 84 -2.14 22.36 -7.69
CA ASP A 84 -1.49 21.45 -8.62
C ASP A 84 -0.15 20.94 -8.09
N GLU A 85 0.04 19.63 -8.10
CA GLU A 85 1.23 18.95 -7.60
C GLU A 85 1.59 17.77 -8.51
N VAL A 86 2.88 17.50 -8.68
CA VAL A 86 3.33 16.18 -9.14
C VAL A 86 3.19 15.21 -7.97
N LYS A 87 2.47 14.12 -8.19
CA LYS A 87 2.31 13.01 -7.23
C LYS A 87 3.00 11.79 -7.81
N PHE A 88 3.89 11.16 -7.05
CA PHE A 88 4.50 9.90 -7.47
C PHE A 88 4.57 8.89 -6.34
N GLN A 89 4.62 7.62 -6.72
CA GLN A 89 4.83 6.50 -5.81
C GLN A 89 5.95 5.60 -6.34
N LEU A 90 6.89 5.28 -5.46
CA LEU A 90 7.88 4.23 -5.66
C LEU A 90 7.56 3.11 -4.68
N SER A 91 7.53 1.86 -5.15
CA SER A 91 7.27 0.72 -4.28
C SER A 91 8.00 -0.53 -4.75
N LEU A 92 8.84 -1.03 -3.86
CA LEU A 92 9.75 -2.15 -4.11
C LEU A 92 9.66 -3.17 -2.99
N ALA A 93 9.89 -4.44 -3.32
CA ALA A 93 10.06 -5.52 -2.37
C ALA A 93 11.41 -6.24 -2.57
N PHE A 94 11.90 -6.78 -1.45
CA PHE A 94 13.22 -7.36 -1.31
C PHE A 94 13.07 -8.72 -0.62
N PRO A 95 13.16 -9.85 -1.36
CA PRO A 95 13.13 -11.17 -0.74
C PRO A 95 14.43 -11.38 0.05
N LEU A 96 14.31 -11.55 1.37
CA LEU A 96 15.45 -11.69 2.28
C LEU A 96 15.79 -13.17 2.53
N TRP A 97 14.77 -14.01 2.71
CA TRP A 97 14.93 -15.44 2.94
C TRP A 97 13.72 -16.21 2.41
N ARG A 98 13.89 -16.84 1.23
CA ARG A 98 12.89 -17.75 0.63
C ARG A 98 12.95 -19.12 1.32
N GLY A 99 11.81 -19.78 1.47
CA GLY A 99 11.73 -21.11 2.09
C GLY A 99 11.79 -21.11 3.62
N ILE A 100 11.67 -19.95 4.29
CA ILE A 100 11.89 -19.82 5.73
C ILE A 100 10.88 -20.64 6.57
N VAL A 101 9.65 -20.77 6.10
CA VAL A 101 8.56 -21.57 6.70
C VAL A 101 7.81 -22.30 5.57
N GLY A 102 8.51 -23.23 4.90
CA GLY A 102 7.99 -24.01 3.75
C GLY A 102 8.36 -23.41 2.39
N ASP A 103 8.35 -24.24 1.34
CA ASP A 103 8.90 -23.91 0.01
C ASP A 103 8.22 -22.71 -0.68
N ASN A 104 6.96 -22.46 -0.36
CA ASN A 104 6.15 -21.37 -0.90
C ASN A 104 6.17 -20.10 -0.03
N SER A 105 7.14 -19.98 0.89
CA SER A 105 7.22 -18.86 1.84
C SER A 105 8.42 -17.96 1.61
N VAL A 106 8.30 -16.70 2.06
CA VAL A 106 9.40 -15.74 2.02
C VAL A 106 9.35 -14.79 3.21
N LEU A 107 10.48 -14.59 3.88
CA LEU A 107 10.74 -13.39 4.67
C LEU A 107 11.21 -12.31 3.72
N ALA A 108 10.52 -11.19 3.69
CA ALA A 108 10.83 -10.07 2.81
C ALA A 108 10.69 -8.74 3.51
N ALA A 109 11.32 -7.73 2.93
CA ALA A 109 11.06 -6.34 3.23
C ALA A 109 10.40 -5.66 2.03
N SER A 110 9.65 -4.59 2.27
CA SER A 110 9.26 -3.67 1.21
C SER A 110 9.42 -2.24 1.64
N TYR A 111 9.50 -1.36 0.65
CA TYR A 111 9.59 0.07 0.84
C TYR A 111 8.66 0.75 -0.15
N THR A 112 7.66 1.46 0.38
CA THR A 112 6.79 2.32 -0.41
C THR A 112 7.04 3.78 -0.03
N GLN A 113 7.25 4.63 -1.02
CA GLN A 113 7.36 6.06 -0.85
C GLN A 113 6.28 6.76 -1.68
N ARG A 114 5.54 7.70 -1.08
CA ARG A 114 4.60 8.57 -1.80
C ARG A 114 5.01 10.02 -1.60
N SER A 115 5.08 10.79 -2.67
CA SER A 115 5.53 12.19 -2.60
C SER A 115 4.59 13.14 -3.34
N TRP A 116 4.39 14.32 -2.78
CA TRP A 116 3.62 15.43 -3.36
C TRP A 116 4.54 16.63 -3.54
N TRP A 117 4.77 16.99 -4.80
CA TRP A 117 5.77 17.96 -5.20
C TRP A 117 5.12 19.18 -5.86
N GLN A 118 5.37 20.37 -5.33
CA GLN A 118 4.92 21.65 -5.87
C GLN A 118 5.76 22.05 -7.10
N LEU A 119 5.92 21.15 -8.08
CA LEU A 119 6.79 21.34 -9.25
C LEU A 119 6.52 22.66 -9.98
N SER A 120 5.25 23.01 -10.17
CA SER A 120 4.87 24.25 -10.88
C SER A 120 5.16 25.52 -10.06
N ASN A 121 5.37 25.39 -8.75
CA ASN A 121 5.52 26.50 -7.82
C ASN A 121 6.94 27.08 -7.81
N LYS A 122 7.39 27.52 -8.99
CA LYS A 122 8.72 28.12 -9.20
C LYS A 122 8.99 29.34 -8.32
N LYS A 123 7.94 30.08 -7.92
CA LYS A 123 8.06 31.23 -7.02
C LYS A 123 8.59 30.85 -5.64
N GLU A 124 8.33 29.62 -5.20
CA GLU A 124 8.78 29.06 -3.92
C GLU A 124 9.93 28.06 -4.11
N SER A 125 10.59 28.05 -5.28
CA SER A 125 11.63 27.09 -5.66
C SER A 125 11.16 25.63 -5.73
N SER A 126 9.90 25.41 -6.12
CA SER A 126 9.32 24.08 -6.38
C SER A 126 9.51 23.07 -5.24
N PRO A 127 9.04 23.36 -4.01
CA PRO A 127 9.31 22.54 -2.83
C PRO A 127 8.51 21.22 -2.84
N PHE A 128 9.03 20.20 -2.16
CA PHE A 128 8.21 19.05 -1.78
C PHE A 128 7.33 19.43 -0.59
N ARG A 129 6.01 19.26 -0.75
CA ARG A 129 5.05 19.48 0.32
C ARG A 129 5.13 18.36 1.33
N GLU A 130 5.03 17.13 0.85
CA GLU A 130 4.93 15.95 1.68
C GLU A 130 5.65 14.79 1.01
N THR A 131 6.25 13.93 1.84
CA THR A 131 6.68 12.60 1.44
C THR A 131 6.35 11.64 2.57
N ASN A 132 5.77 10.49 2.26
CA ASN A 132 5.53 9.43 3.23
C ASN A 132 6.42 8.25 2.90
N TYR A 133 7.15 7.79 3.90
CA TYR A 133 8.05 6.64 3.86
C TYR A 133 7.36 5.49 4.59
N GLU A 134 7.16 4.37 3.90
CA GLU A 134 6.39 3.23 4.39
C GLU A 134 7.19 1.92 4.24
N PRO A 135 8.23 1.69 5.07
CA PRO A 135 8.94 0.41 5.10
C PRO A 135 8.12 -0.66 5.82
N GLN A 136 8.30 -1.91 5.37
CA GLN A 136 7.66 -3.09 5.94
C GLN A 136 8.65 -4.25 6.03
N ILE A 137 8.43 -5.12 7.02
CA ILE A 137 9.05 -6.44 7.12
C ILE A 137 7.92 -7.45 7.33
N PHE A 138 7.91 -8.51 6.53
CA PHE A 138 6.80 -9.46 6.52
C PHE A 138 7.24 -10.89 6.20
N LEU A 139 6.42 -11.83 6.66
CA LEU A 139 6.38 -13.20 6.16
C LEU A 139 5.23 -13.33 5.18
N GLY A 140 5.49 -13.88 4.01
CA GLY A 140 4.49 -14.12 2.97
C GLY A 140 4.49 -15.58 2.53
N TRP A 141 3.31 -16.06 2.13
CA TRP A 141 3.09 -17.37 1.52
C TRP A 141 2.33 -17.19 0.21
N ALA A 142 2.81 -17.83 -0.85
CA ALA A 142 2.06 -18.03 -2.08
C ALA A 142 1.15 -19.26 -1.90
N THR A 143 -0.16 -19.09 -2.01
CA THR A 143 -1.16 -20.11 -1.71
C THR A 143 -2.08 -20.37 -2.90
N ASP A 144 -2.80 -21.49 -2.87
CA ASP A 144 -3.77 -21.87 -3.92
C ASP A 144 -5.14 -22.26 -3.35
N TYR A 145 -5.49 -21.75 -2.17
CA TYR A 145 -6.76 -22.07 -1.51
C TYR A 145 -7.94 -21.53 -2.31
N SER A 146 -8.79 -22.43 -2.80
CA SER A 146 -9.91 -22.09 -3.68
C SER A 146 -11.25 -22.21 -2.97
N PHE A 147 -12.08 -21.17 -3.06
CA PHE A 147 -13.42 -21.11 -2.49
C PHE A 147 -14.35 -20.27 -3.36
N ALA A 148 -15.51 -20.82 -3.74
CA ALA A 148 -16.55 -20.13 -4.52
C ALA A 148 -16.03 -19.41 -5.79
N GLY A 149 -15.10 -20.03 -6.51
CA GLY A 149 -14.49 -19.49 -7.74
C GLY A 149 -13.34 -18.50 -7.50
N TRP A 150 -13.11 -18.08 -6.25
CA TRP A 150 -11.95 -17.30 -5.87
C TRP A 150 -10.79 -18.22 -5.47
N THR A 151 -9.56 -17.82 -5.80
CA THR A 151 -8.34 -18.45 -5.28
C THR A 151 -7.58 -17.42 -4.47
N LEU A 152 -7.36 -17.69 -3.18
CA LEU A 152 -6.48 -16.92 -2.31
C LEU A 152 -5.03 -17.22 -2.70
N ARG A 153 -4.34 -16.22 -3.24
CA ARG A 153 -2.99 -16.33 -3.80
C ARG A 153 -1.89 -15.84 -2.87
N ASP A 154 -2.16 -14.78 -2.12
CA ASP A 154 -1.19 -14.24 -1.17
C ASP A 154 -1.76 -14.24 0.23
N VAL A 155 -0.99 -14.77 1.16
CA VAL A 155 -1.14 -14.53 2.59
C VAL A 155 0.13 -13.88 3.10
N GLU A 156 0.03 -12.71 3.70
CA GLU A 156 1.17 -11.96 4.20
C GLU A 156 0.87 -11.41 5.58
N VAL A 157 1.81 -11.53 6.51
CA VAL A 157 1.72 -10.96 7.86
C VAL A 157 3.00 -10.19 8.16
N GLY A 158 2.86 -8.98 8.70
CA GLY A 158 4.03 -8.12 8.85
C GLY A 158 3.85 -6.98 9.81
N VAL A 159 4.96 -6.25 9.96
CA VAL A 159 5.01 -4.97 10.63
C VAL A 159 5.24 -3.88 9.60
N ASN A 160 4.59 -2.75 9.80
CA ASN A 160 4.63 -1.60 8.92
C ASN A 160 4.88 -0.36 9.77
N HIS A 161 5.88 0.41 9.38
CA HIS A 161 6.08 1.77 9.85
C HIS A 161 5.68 2.71 8.73
N GLN A 162 4.98 3.81 9.05
CA GLN A 162 4.74 4.87 8.08
C GLN A 162 4.98 6.21 8.78
N SER A 163 5.86 7.04 8.21
CA SER A 163 6.12 8.39 8.68
C SER A 163 6.36 9.34 7.53
N ASN A 164 6.29 10.65 7.80
CA ASN A 164 6.61 11.66 6.80
C ASN A 164 8.03 12.23 6.88
N GLY A 165 8.81 11.78 7.87
CA GLY A 165 10.19 12.22 8.08
C GLY A 165 10.35 13.72 8.37
N ARG A 166 9.29 14.38 8.83
CA ARG A 166 9.33 15.78 9.26
C ARG A 166 9.61 15.89 10.76
N SER A 167 10.12 17.03 11.18
CA SER A 167 10.13 17.43 12.58
C SER A 167 8.81 18.13 12.96
N ASP A 168 8.62 18.34 14.26
CA ASP A 168 7.53 19.15 14.79
C ASP A 168 7.49 20.56 14.18
N PRO A 169 6.29 21.15 14.00
CA PRO A 169 4.96 20.60 14.34
C PRO A 169 4.32 19.74 13.22
N THR A 170 5.06 19.48 12.14
CA THR A 170 4.58 18.80 10.94
C THR A 170 4.91 17.30 10.91
N SER A 171 5.54 16.78 11.98
CA SER A 171 5.80 15.34 12.13
C SER A 171 4.50 14.56 12.10
N ARG A 172 4.46 13.48 11.33
CA ARG A 172 3.37 12.52 11.32
C ARG A 172 3.95 11.12 11.22
N SER A 173 3.47 10.22 12.07
CA SER A 173 3.95 8.84 12.10
C SER A 173 2.96 7.90 12.79
N TRP A 174 3.04 6.61 12.44
CA TRP A 174 2.32 5.54 13.12
C TRP A 174 2.92 4.18 12.76
N ASN A 175 2.67 3.20 13.61
CA ASN A 175 3.18 1.84 13.48
C ASN A 175 2.02 0.82 13.50
N ARG A 176 2.11 -0.23 12.69
CA ARG A 176 1.04 -1.21 12.48
C ARG A 176 1.58 -2.63 12.44
N VAL A 177 0.86 -3.57 13.03
CA VAL A 177 0.92 -4.99 12.66
C VAL A 177 -0.23 -5.25 11.70
N TYR A 178 0.02 -5.97 10.61
CA TYR A 178 -1.00 -6.19 9.58
C TYR A 178 -1.00 -7.62 9.06
N THR A 179 -2.11 -7.96 8.43
CA THR A 179 -2.24 -9.10 7.51
C THR A 179 -2.64 -8.55 6.15
N ARG A 180 -2.13 -9.07 5.04
CA ARG A 180 -2.57 -8.78 3.68
C ARG A 180 -2.98 -10.09 3.03
N LEU A 181 -4.19 -10.13 2.49
CA LEU A 181 -4.77 -11.28 1.81
C LEU A 181 -5.15 -10.85 0.40
N MET A 182 -4.64 -11.52 -0.62
CA MET A 182 -5.00 -11.26 -2.01
C MET A 182 -5.60 -12.51 -2.65
N ALA A 183 -6.79 -12.35 -3.24
CA ALA A 183 -7.50 -13.41 -3.94
C ALA A 183 -7.90 -12.97 -5.35
N GLN A 184 -8.05 -13.93 -6.26
CA GLN A 184 -8.40 -13.68 -7.65
C GLN A 184 -9.58 -14.54 -8.10
N ASN A 185 -10.38 -14.02 -9.03
CA ASN A 185 -11.46 -14.75 -9.68
C ASN A 185 -11.65 -14.22 -11.11
N GLY A 186 -11.19 -14.99 -12.10
CA GLY A 186 -11.19 -14.58 -13.50
C GLY A 186 -10.43 -13.26 -13.69
N ASN A 187 -11.15 -12.22 -14.09
CA ASN A 187 -10.59 -10.88 -14.33
C ASN A 187 -10.55 -10.01 -13.06
N PHE A 188 -11.02 -10.50 -11.92
CA PHE A 188 -11.01 -9.77 -10.66
C PHE A 188 -9.81 -10.12 -9.80
N LEU A 189 -9.27 -9.11 -9.10
CA LEU A 189 -8.36 -9.25 -7.98
C LEU A 189 -8.92 -8.48 -6.80
N ALA A 190 -9.02 -9.11 -5.64
CA ALA A 190 -9.44 -8.48 -4.41
C ALA A 190 -8.31 -8.60 -3.37
N GLU A 191 -8.00 -7.50 -2.70
CA GLU A 191 -7.07 -7.47 -1.57
C GLU A 191 -7.75 -6.88 -0.34
N ILE A 192 -7.54 -7.51 0.81
CA ILE A 192 -7.88 -6.92 2.11
C ILE A 192 -6.64 -6.91 2.99
N LYS A 193 -6.35 -5.75 3.59
CA LYS A 193 -5.20 -5.52 4.46
C LYS A 193 -5.66 -4.96 5.82
N PRO A 194 -6.19 -5.79 6.73
CA PRO A 194 -6.48 -5.35 8.09
C PRO A 194 -5.20 -5.07 8.89
N TRP A 195 -5.28 -4.15 9.84
CA TRP A 195 -4.17 -3.84 10.74
C TRP A 195 -4.63 -3.56 12.17
N PHE A 196 -3.66 -3.70 13.08
CA PHE A 196 -3.72 -3.21 14.44
C PHE A 196 -2.66 -2.12 14.63
N ARG A 197 -3.08 -0.92 15.06
CA ARG A 197 -2.15 0.17 15.39
C ARG A 197 -1.40 -0.17 16.67
N ILE A 198 -0.08 -0.11 16.62
CA ILE A 198 0.78 -0.22 17.80
C ILE A 198 0.70 1.10 18.55
N SER A 199 0.33 1.07 19.84
CA SER A 199 0.22 2.26 20.66
C SER A 199 1.57 2.93 20.91
N GLU A 200 1.57 4.26 20.84
CA GLU A 200 2.71 5.11 21.18
C GLU A 200 2.39 5.86 22.49
N SER A 201 3.42 6.30 23.22
CA SER A 201 3.20 7.14 24.40
C SER A 201 2.60 8.48 23.99
N ALA A 202 1.64 9.02 24.76
CA ALA A 202 0.94 10.25 24.41
C ALA A 202 1.85 11.45 24.06
N ASN A 203 3.04 11.55 24.70
CA ASN A 203 4.00 12.63 24.45
C ASN A 203 4.78 12.48 23.13
N ASN A 204 4.71 11.32 22.48
CA ASN A 204 5.42 11.00 21.24
C ASN A 204 4.45 10.57 20.12
N ASP A 205 3.14 10.78 20.30
CA ASP A 205 2.12 10.41 19.33
C ASP A 205 1.76 11.63 18.48
N ASP A 206 2.34 11.71 17.28
CA ASP A 206 2.18 12.83 16.35
C ASP A 206 0.73 13.03 15.88
N ASN A 207 -0.09 11.98 15.94
CA ASN A 207 -1.44 11.94 15.39
C ASN A 207 -2.29 10.90 16.14
N PRO A 208 -2.68 11.19 17.39
CA PRO A 208 -3.31 10.21 18.28
C PRO A 208 -4.67 9.71 17.79
N ASP A 209 -5.36 10.50 16.97
CA ASP A 209 -6.65 10.19 16.39
C ASP A 209 -6.56 9.65 14.95
N ILE A 210 -5.39 9.25 14.46
CA ILE A 210 -5.22 8.77 13.06
C ILE A 210 -6.16 7.62 12.69
N THR A 211 -6.47 6.71 13.62
CA THR A 211 -7.39 5.59 13.39
C THR A 211 -8.82 6.06 13.17
N LYS A 212 -9.21 7.24 13.65
CA LYS A 212 -10.52 7.84 13.36
C LYS A 212 -10.72 8.02 11.85
N TYR A 213 -9.67 8.39 11.12
CA TYR A 213 -9.71 8.68 9.68
C TYR A 213 -9.27 7.49 8.82
N MET A 214 -8.22 6.79 9.25
CA MET A 214 -7.67 5.66 8.50
C MET A 214 -8.44 4.35 8.72
N GLY A 215 -9.15 4.21 9.83
CA GLY A 215 -9.82 2.96 10.20
C GLY A 215 -8.83 1.84 10.51
N TYR A 216 -9.25 0.61 10.24
CA TYR A 216 -8.58 -0.63 10.67
C TYR A 216 -8.21 -1.56 9.52
N TYR A 217 -8.43 -1.14 8.28
CA TYR A 217 -8.12 -1.93 7.09
C TYR A 217 -8.02 -1.04 5.85
N ARG A 218 -7.34 -1.57 4.83
CA ARG A 218 -7.42 -1.11 3.44
C ARG A 218 -7.99 -2.25 2.60
N ALA A 219 -8.91 -1.94 1.69
CA ALA A 219 -9.43 -2.87 0.70
C ALA A 219 -9.04 -2.40 -0.70
N LYS A 220 -8.75 -3.35 -1.60
CA LYS A 220 -8.59 -3.10 -3.03
C LYS A 220 -9.43 -4.05 -3.85
N LEU A 221 -9.94 -3.56 -4.98
CA LEU A 221 -10.56 -4.37 -6.01
C LEU A 221 -10.04 -3.90 -7.37
N GLY A 222 -9.48 -4.81 -8.14
CA GLY A 222 -9.04 -4.63 -9.52
C GLY A 222 -9.91 -5.43 -10.48
N TYR A 223 -10.13 -4.89 -11.68
CA TYR A 223 -10.81 -5.57 -12.78
C TYR A 223 -10.06 -5.37 -14.09
N ALA A 224 -9.68 -6.47 -14.74
CA ALA A 224 -9.07 -6.46 -16.06
C ALA A 224 -10.13 -6.55 -17.17
N MET A 225 -10.17 -5.56 -18.07
CA MET A 225 -11.06 -5.53 -19.24
C MET A 225 -10.24 -5.38 -20.50
N GLY A 226 -9.90 -6.50 -21.13
CA GLY A 226 -8.87 -6.54 -22.18
C GLY A 226 -7.54 -6.04 -21.61
N ASP A 227 -6.96 -5.03 -22.22
CA ASP A 227 -5.73 -4.40 -21.75
C ASP A 227 -5.96 -3.31 -20.69
N SER A 228 -7.20 -2.88 -20.46
CA SER A 228 -7.54 -1.90 -19.43
C SER A 228 -7.53 -2.54 -18.05
N ILE A 229 -6.96 -1.84 -17.06
CA ILE A 229 -7.08 -2.20 -15.65
C ILE A 229 -7.85 -1.07 -14.94
N PHE A 230 -8.93 -1.44 -14.28
CA PHE A 230 -9.68 -0.55 -13.39
C PHE A 230 -9.43 -0.96 -11.95
N SER A 231 -9.22 0.00 -11.07
CA SER A 231 -8.94 -0.25 -9.66
C SER A 231 -9.74 0.66 -8.75
N VAL A 232 -10.13 0.13 -7.59
CA VAL A 232 -10.57 0.90 -6.43
C VAL A 232 -9.76 0.46 -5.22
N GLU A 233 -9.18 1.41 -4.50
CA GLU A 233 -8.49 1.21 -3.23
C GLU A 233 -9.09 2.16 -2.20
N GLY A 234 -9.38 1.69 -0.99
CA GLY A 234 -9.90 2.57 0.04
C GLY A 234 -9.88 2.00 1.44
N ASN A 235 -10.18 2.88 2.39
CA ASN A 235 -10.32 2.58 3.81
C ASN A 235 -11.55 3.32 4.34
N TYR A 236 -12.19 2.74 5.37
CA TYR A 236 -13.34 3.36 6.02
C TYR A 236 -13.43 2.93 7.48
N ASN A 237 -13.68 3.90 8.36
CA ASN A 237 -13.95 3.65 9.77
C ASN A 237 -15.46 3.74 10.03
N TRP A 238 -16.08 2.56 10.17
CA TRP A 238 -17.51 2.41 10.41
C TRP A 238 -18.01 3.09 11.68
N ASN A 239 -17.15 3.30 12.69
CA ASN A 239 -17.52 3.91 13.96
C ASN A 239 -17.57 5.44 13.89
N SER A 240 -16.79 6.05 12.98
CA SER A 240 -16.61 7.50 12.91
C SER A 240 -17.13 8.12 11.61
N GLY A 241 -17.36 7.30 10.58
CA GLY A 241 -17.84 7.74 9.27
C GLY A 241 -16.77 8.35 8.36
N TYR A 242 -15.51 8.32 8.78
CA TYR A 242 -14.40 8.85 7.97
C TYR A 242 -13.75 7.75 7.13
N GLY A 243 -13.21 8.14 5.98
CA GLY A 243 -12.49 7.26 5.08
C GLY A 243 -12.04 7.98 3.81
N GLY A 244 -11.43 7.22 2.92
CA GLY A 244 -10.96 7.70 1.63
C GLY A 244 -10.97 6.58 0.60
N ALA A 245 -11.15 6.96 -0.66
CA ALA A 245 -11.11 6.03 -1.79
C ALA A 245 -10.32 6.64 -2.95
N THR A 246 -9.60 5.77 -3.65
CA THR A 246 -8.88 6.04 -4.89
C THR A 246 -9.46 5.16 -5.98
N LEU A 247 -9.92 5.77 -7.06
CA LEU A 247 -10.24 5.10 -8.32
C LEU A 247 -9.05 5.25 -9.27
N GLY A 248 -8.70 4.17 -9.96
CA GLY A 248 -7.63 4.14 -10.94
C GLY A 248 -8.08 3.52 -12.26
N TRP A 249 -7.51 4.01 -13.36
CA TRP A 249 -7.61 3.38 -14.68
C TRP A 249 -6.27 3.45 -15.39
N SER A 250 -5.79 2.31 -15.90
CA SER A 250 -4.58 2.25 -16.72
C SER A 250 -4.77 1.51 -18.04
N TYR A 251 -3.96 1.88 -19.04
CA TYR A 251 -3.92 1.26 -20.37
C TYR A 251 -2.47 1.22 -20.88
N PRO A 252 -1.99 0.11 -21.48
CA PRO A 252 -0.59 0.01 -21.91
C PRO A 252 -0.27 0.99 -23.04
N ILE A 253 0.87 1.68 -22.91
CA ILE A 253 1.50 2.48 -23.98
C ILE A 253 2.65 1.66 -24.60
N THR A 254 3.40 0.96 -23.76
CA THR A 254 4.46 0.04 -24.12
C THR A 254 4.36 -1.22 -23.26
N GLN A 255 5.30 -2.16 -23.40
CA GLN A 255 5.38 -3.35 -22.55
C GLN A 255 5.58 -3.02 -21.06
N HIS A 256 6.22 -1.90 -20.72
CA HIS A 256 6.62 -1.57 -19.35
C HIS A 256 6.04 -0.25 -18.83
N VAL A 257 5.27 0.46 -19.65
CA VAL A 257 4.70 1.78 -19.32
C VAL A 257 3.24 1.81 -19.73
N ARG A 258 2.39 2.23 -18.79
CA ARG A 258 0.95 2.35 -18.97
C ARG A 258 0.56 3.81 -18.74
N PHE A 259 -0.37 4.31 -19.55
CA PHE A 259 -1.13 5.52 -19.23
C PHE A 259 -1.87 5.25 -17.91
N TYR A 260 -1.94 6.24 -17.02
CA TYR A 260 -2.61 6.09 -15.73
C TYR A 260 -3.37 7.35 -15.34
N THR A 261 -4.62 7.17 -14.94
CA THR A 261 -5.47 8.22 -14.35
C THR A 261 -5.91 7.79 -12.95
N GLN A 262 -5.88 8.73 -12.02
CA GLN A 262 -6.25 8.52 -10.62
C GLN A 262 -7.26 9.59 -10.17
N LEU A 263 -8.28 9.17 -9.43
CA LEU A 263 -9.20 10.03 -8.69
C LEU A 263 -9.24 9.60 -7.23
N PHE A 264 -8.63 10.39 -6.34
CA PHE A 264 -8.78 10.25 -4.90
C PHE A 264 -9.91 11.15 -4.39
N SER A 265 -10.67 10.68 -3.41
CA SER A 265 -11.62 11.50 -2.65
C SER A 265 -11.75 10.98 -1.22
N GLY A 266 -11.56 11.88 -0.24
CA GLY A 266 -11.77 11.59 1.18
C GLY A 266 -10.64 12.11 2.07
N TYR A 267 -10.40 11.41 3.18
CA TYR A 267 -9.36 11.67 4.17
C TYR A 267 -8.20 10.69 3.99
N GLY A 268 -7.01 11.01 4.51
CA GLY A 268 -5.92 10.02 4.53
C GLY A 268 -5.13 9.87 3.23
N GLU A 269 -5.16 10.86 2.32
CA GLU A 269 -4.38 10.74 1.08
C GLU A 269 -2.87 10.70 1.33
N SER A 270 -2.43 11.49 2.31
CA SER A 270 -1.06 11.57 2.82
C SER A 270 -1.11 11.70 4.34
N LEU A 271 0.00 11.45 5.04
CA LEU A 271 0.03 11.57 6.49
C LEU A 271 -0.21 13.01 6.97
N ILE A 272 0.37 14.03 6.33
CA ILE A 272 0.07 15.42 6.69
C ILE A 272 -1.41 15.81 6.46
N ASP A 273 -2.09 15.09 5.58
CA ASP A 273 -3.51 15.27 5.25
C ASP A 273 -4.41 14.19 5.87
N TYR A 274 -3.95 13.45 6.90
CA TYR A 274 -4.70 12.30 7.43
C TYR A 274 -6.11 12.68 7.90
N ASN A 275 -6.24 13.88 8.46
CA ASN A 275 -7.47 14.46 8.98
C ASN A 275 -8.05 15.56 8.07
N HIS A 276 -7.56 15.68 6.83
CA HIS A 276 -8.02 16.69 5.86
C HIS A 276 -8.76 16.04 4.69
N ARG A 277 -9.95 16.56 4.36
CA ARG A 277 -10.75 16.05 3.25
C ARG A 277 -10.38 16.75 1.96
N GLN A 278 -10.08 15.98 0.93
CA GLN A 278 -9.83 16.52 -0.41
C GLN A 278 -10.26 15.55 -1.51
N THR A 279 -10.47 16.09 -2.71
CA THR A 279 -10.62 15.34 -3.95
C THR A 279 -9.46 15.69 -4.87
N ARG A 280 -8.67 14.71 -5.28
CA ARG A 280 -7.51 14.93 -6.16
C ARG A 280 -7.64 14.08 -7.42
N VAL A 281 -7.55 14.73 -8.58
CA VAL A 281 -7.49 14.07 -9.88
C VAL A 281 -6.07 14.14 -10.41
N GLY A 282 -5.60 13.08 -11.07
CA GLY A 282 -4.24 13.00 -11.60
C GLY A 282 -4.17 12.18 -12.88
N VAL A 283 -3.27 12.58 -13.77
CA VAL A 283 -2.99 11.88 -15.03
C VAL A 283 -1.48 11.78 -15.23
N GLY A 284 -1.01 10.64 -15.73
CA GLY A 284 0.40 10.40 -16.00
C GLY A 284 0.66 8.97 -16.41
N VAL A 285 1.67 8.35 -15.81
CA VAL A 285 2.13 7.00 -16.17
C VAL A 285 2.30 6.10 -14.96
N THR A 286 2.14 4.80 -15.15
CA THR A 286 2.50 3.74 -14.19
C THR A 286 3.34 2.66 -14.87
N LEU A 287 4.25 2.03 -14.13
CA LEU A 287 5.09 0.94 -14.64
C LEU A 287 4.38 -0.41 -14.48
N ASN A 288 3.89 -0.67 -13.28
CA ASN A 288 3.06 -1.82 -12.92
C ASN A 288 1.69 -1.35 -12.40
N ASP A 289 0.69 -2.22 -12.47
CA ASP A 289 -0.63 -2.02 -11.87
C ASP A 289 -0.97 -3.25 -11.00
N LEU A 290 -2.22 -3.39 -10.53
CA LEU A 290 -2.66 -4.48 -9.65
C LEU A 290 -2.41 -5.90 -10.18
N PHE A 291 -2.25 -6.07 -11.49
CA PHE A 291 -2.08 -7.36 -12.18
C PHE A 291 -0.71 -7.45 -12.85
#